data_AF-A0A937UFE1-F1
#
_entry.id   AF-A0A937UFE1-F1
#
_cell.length_a   1.000
_cell.length_b   1.000
_cell.length_c   1.000
_cell.angle_alpha   90.00
_cell.angle_beta   90.00
_cell.angle_gamma   90.00
#
_symmetry.space_group_name_H-M   'P 1'
#
loop_
_entity.id
_entity.type
_entity.pdbx_description
1 polymer ?
#
loop_
_entity_poly.entity_id
_entity_poly.type
_entity_poly.pdbx_seq_one_letter_code
_entity_poly.pdbx_strand_id
1 'polypeptide(L)'
;MSIGKQKSMDSRNRNRLRVESCIGTIIDVHKSINSMIENEELLAHFEELGEAIEALDMSKVSERDILMVEKATNALLGEFGSLFETGMFGSVYSARKH
;
A
#
# COMPACT_ATOMS: atom_id res chain seq x y z
N MET A 1 -27.22 -14.67 20.53
CA MET A 1 -25.88 -14.01 20.60
C MET A 1 -25.25 -14.02 19.20
N SER A 2 -25.56 -13.06 18.31
CA SER A 2 -25.04 -13.14 16.92
C SER A 2 -24.72 -11.81 16.24
N ILE A 3 -25.14 -10.66 16.77
CA ILE A 3 -24.95 -9.36 16.11
C ILE A 3 -23.50 -8.84 16.25
N GLY A 4 -22.80 -9.20 17.32
CA GLY A 4 -21.41 -8.75 17.57
C GLY A 4 -20.34 -9.37 16.68
N LYS A 5 -20.57 -10.57 16.12
CA LYS A 5 -19.57 -11.27 15.29
C LYS A 5 -19.50 -10.75 13.86
N GLN A 6 -20.63 -10.33 13.28
CA GLN A 6 -20.70 -9.84 11.90
C GLN A 6 -19.96 -8.50 11.74
N LYS A 7 -20.23 -7.54 12.64
CA LYS A 7 -19.62 -6.20 12.63
C LYS A 7 -18.09 -6.22 12.77
N SER A 8 -17.56 -7.18 13.52
CA SER A 8 -16.12 -7.41 13.73
C SER A 8 -15.43 -8.06 12.52
N MET A 9 -16.16 -8.85 11.72
CA MET A 9 -15.61 -9.45 10.51
C MET A 9 -15.51 -8.43 9.38
N ASP A 10 -16.52 -7.57 9.23
CA ASP A 10 -16.53 -6.50 8.24
C ASP A 10 -15.42 -5.46 8.49
N SER A 11 -15.17 -5.11 9.77
CA SER A 11 -14.08 -4.19 10.12
C SER A 11 -12.69 -4.79 9.85
N ARG A 12 -12.50 -6.08 10.10
CA ARG A 12 -11.23 -6.78 9.82
C ARG A 12 -10.96 -6.88 8.33
N ASN A 13 -11.99 -7.18 7.54
CA ASN A 13 -11.88 -7.22 6.08
C ASN A 13 -11.56 -5.83 5.50
N ARG A 14 -12.23 -4.78 6.01
CA ARG A 14 -11.93 -3.40 5.63
C ARG A 14 -10.49 -3.00 5.97
N ASN A 15 -10.02 -3.41 7.14
CA ASN A 15 -8.68 -3.10 7.60
C ASN A 15 -7.62 -3.81 6.76
N ARG A 16 -7.88 -5.06 6.38
CA ARG A 16 -7.00 -5.82 5.47
C ARG A 16 -6.89 -5.15 4.10
N LEU A 17 -8.03 -4.81 3.51
CA LEU A 17 -8.09 -4.12 2.21
C LEU A 17 -7.31 -2.80 2.21
N ARG A 18 -7.34 -2.04 3.31
CA ARG A 18 -6.58 -0.78 3.43
C ARG A 18 -5.07 -1.02 3.42
N VAL A 19 -4.61 -1.99 4.20
CA VAL A 19 -3.19 -2.33 4.25
C VAL A 19 -2.72 -2.89 2.90
N GLU A 20 -3.47 -3.81 2.30
CA GLU A 20 -3.19 -4.35 0.96
C GLU A 20 -3.12 -3.24 -0.10
N SER A 21 -4.05 -2.28 -0.07
CA SER A 21 -4.04 -1.12 -0.97
C SER A 21 -2.82 -0.23 -0.77
N CYS A 22 -2.38 0.01 0.47
CA CYS A 22 -1.18 0.81 0.74
C CYS A 22 0.07 0.17 0.15
N ILE A 23 0.28 -1.13 0.41
CA ILE A 23 1.46 -1.84 -0.11
C ILE A 23 1.43 -1.90 -1.62
N GLY A 24 0.29 -2.26 -2.21
CA GLY A 24 0.15 -2.33 -3.67
C GLY A 24 0.51 -1.00 -4.34
N THR A 25 0.10 0.11 -3.73
CA THR A 25 0.46 1.45 -4.22
C THR A 25 1.97 1.70 -4.17
N ILE A 26 2.64 1.28 -3.08
CA ILE A 26 4.10 1.44 -2.95
C ILE A 26 4.83 0.59 -4.00
N ILE A 27 4.39 -0.66 -4.21
CA ILE A 27 4.96 -1.55 -5.23
C ILE A 27 4.80 -0.95 -6.63
N ASP A 28 3.62 -0.43 -6.98
CA ASP A 28 3.36 0.15 -8.30
C ASP A 28 4.21 1.41 -8.55
N VAL A 29 4.35 2.26 -7.55
CA VAL A 29 5.24 3.44 -7.59
C VAL A 29 6.69 3.00 -7.77
N HIS A 30 7.13 2.01 -7.00
CA HIS A 30 8.49 1.51 -7.10
C HIS A 30 8.76 0.92 -8.49
N LYS A 31 7.85 0.11 -9.05
CA LYS A 31 7.98 -0.43 -10.42
C LYS A 31 8.10 0.67 -11.47
N SER A 32 7.34 1.75 -11.31
CA SER A 32 7.36 2.90 -12.22
C SER A 32 8.69 3.65 -12.18
N ILE A 33 9.29 3.80 -10.99
CA ILE A 33 10.58 4.45 -10.78
C ILE A 33 11.75 3.54 -11.15
N ASN A 34 11.66 2.25 -10.84
CA ASN A 34 12.70 1.26 -11.04
C ASN A 34 13.03 1.05 -12.53
N SER A 35 12.05 1.29 -13.42
CA SER A 35 12.27 1.33 -14.86
C SER A 35 13.35 2.33 -15.32
N MET A 36 13.77 3.26 -14.45
CA MET A 36 14.81 4.26 -14.72
C MET A 36 16.03 4.21 -13.78
N ILE A 37 15.97 3.51 -12.63
CA ILE A 37 17.00 3.61 -11.56
C ILE A 37 17.67 2.27 -11.21
N GLU A 38 17.19 1.12 -11.71
CA GLU A 38 17.78 -0.22 -11.47
C GLU A 38 18.14 -0.50 -9.99
N ASN A 39 17.18 -0.33 -9.09
CA ASN A 39 17.28 -0.74 -7.69
C ASN A 39 16.34 -1.93 -7.41
N GLU A 40 16.74 -3.12 -7.86
CA GLU A 40 15.96 -4.36 -7.70
C GLU A 40 15.83 -4.82 -6.23
N GLU A 41 16.79 -4.51 -5.38
CA GLU A 41 16.80 -4.90 -3.96
C GLU A 41 15.65 -4.24 -3.19
N LEU A 42 15.40 -2.95 -3.45
CA LEU A 42 14.31 -2.22 -2.81
C LEU A 42 12.93 -2.72 -3.27
N LEU A 43 12.80 -3.14 -4.54
CA LEU A 43 11.57 -3.74 -5.05
C LEU A 43 11.27 -5.07 -4.31
N ALA A 44 12.29 -5.93 -4.18
CA ALA A 44 12.15 -7.22 -3.52
C ALA A 44 11.66 -7.06 -2.07
N HIS A 45 12.18 -6.08 -1.33
CA HIS A 45 11.71 -5.80 0.04
C HIS A 45 10.24 -5.35 0.11
N PHE A 46 9.75 -4.60 -0.88
CA PHE A 46 8.33 -4.24 -0.93
C PHE A 46 7.43 -5.42 -1.30
N GLU A 47 7.90 -6.32 -2.17
CA GLU A 47 7.18 -7.55 -2.51
C GLU A 47 7.11 -8.51 -1.32
N GLU A 48 8.23 -8.70 -0.60
CA GLU A 48 8.28 -9.44 0.67
C GLU A 48 7.34 -8.86 1.73
N LEU A 49 7.25 -7.53 1.82
CA LEU A 49 6.30 -6.86 2.72
C LEU A 49 4.84 -7.14 2.33
N GLY A 50 4.54 -7.24 1.04
CA GLY A 50 3.23 -7.67 0.52
C GLY A 50 2.85 -9.06 1.01
N GLU A 51 3.74 -10.03 0.80
CA GLU A 51 3.54 -11.42 1.23
C GLU A 51 3.40 -11.55 2.75
N ALA A 52 4.21 -10.82 3.51
CA ALA A 52 4.13 -10.80 4.97
C ALA A 52 2.78 -10.28 5.48
N ILE A 53 2.16 -9.34 4.76
CA ILE A 53 0.85 -8.79 5.13
C ILE A 53 -0.29 -9.75 4.80
N GLU A 54 -0.17 -10.55 3.73
CA GLU A 54 -1.13 -11.62 3.47
C GLU A 54 -1.21 -12.58 4.65
N ALA A 55 -0.06 -12.96 5.20
CA ALA A 55 0.08 -13.85 6.35
C ALA A 55 -0.30 -13.22 7.72
N LEU A 56 -0.59 -11.92 7.77
CA LEU A 56 -0.75 -11.18 9.02
C LEU A 56 -2.10 -11.46 9.70
N ASP A 57 -2.07 -11.76 11.00
CA ASP A 57 -3.28 -11.95 11.79
C ASP A 57 -3.92 -10.59 12.14
N MET A 58 -4.85 -10.17 11.28
CA MET A 58 -5.58 -8.91 11.42
C MET A 58 -6.46 -8.82 12.67
N SER A 59 -6.62 -9.90 13.45
CA SER A 59 -7.29 -9.83 14.76
C SER A 59 -6.43 -9.15 15.83
N LYS A 60 -5.10 -9.07 15.60
CA LYS A 60 -4.12 -8.43 16.51
C LYS A 60 -3.71 -7.03 16.07
N VAL A 61 -4.16 -6.58 14.90
CA VAL A 61 -3.84 -5.27 14.33
C VAL A 61 -4.89 -4.26 14.77
N SER A 62 -4.44 -3.18 15.40
CA SER A 62 -5.33 -2.08 15.80
C SER A 62 -5.51 -1.07 14.68
N GLU A 63 -6.57 -0.27 14.77
CA GLU A 63 -6.81 0.86 13.87
C GLU A 63 -5.64 1.86 13.87
N ARG A 64 -4.97 2.03 15.02
CA ARG A 64 -3.82 2.91 15.15
C ARG A 64 -2.63 2.42 14.33
N ASP A 65 -2.42 1.10 14.27
CA ASP A 65 -1.34 0.50 13.50
C ASP A 65 -1.55 0.74 12.00
N ILE A 66 -2.80 0.59 11.54
CA ILE A 66 -3.18 0.84 10.15
C ILE A 66 -2.97 2.31 9.79
N LEU A 67 -3.38 3.23 10.66
CA LEU A 67 -3.17 4.66 10.45
C LEU A 67 -1.68 5.04 10.39
N MET A 68 -0.80 4.30 11.08
CA MET A 68 0.65 4.51 10.96
C MET A 68 1.16 4.07 9.59
N VAL A 69 0.70 2.92 9.08
CA VAL A 69 1.04 2.45 7.72
C VAL A 69 0.55 3.43 6.66
N GLU A 70 -0.69 3.91 6.77
CA GLU A 70 -1.24 4.92 5.85
C GLU A 70 -0.45 6.22 5.87
N LYS A 71 -0.05 6.71 7.05
CA LYS A 71 0.75 7.93 7.18
C LYS A 71 2.12 7.78 6.54
N ALA A 72 2.81 6.66 6.81
CA ALA A 72 4.12 6.39 6.21
C ALA A 72 4.01 6.30 4.68
N THR A 73 2.98 5.60 4.19
CA THR A 73 2.70 5.48 2.75
C THR A 73 2.45 6.84 2.11
N ASN A 74 1.58 7.67 2.69
CA ASN A 74 1.26 8.99 2.16
C ASN A 74 2.45 9.95 2.21
N ALA A 75 3.31 9.85 3.22
CA ALA A 75 4.55 10.63 3.28
C ALA A 75 5.49 10.25 2.12
N LEU A 76 5.70 8.94 1.92
CA LEU A 76 6.50 8.42 0.81
C LEU A 76 5.95 8.86 -0.55
N LEU A 77 4.63 8.77 -0.75
CA LEU A 77 3.97 9.23 -1.98
C LEU A 77 4.08 10.74 -2.18
N GLY A 78 4.06 11.53 -1.10
CA GLY A 78 4.27 12.97 -1.18
C GLY A 78 5.68 13.33 -1.65
N GLU A 79 6.69 12.61 -1.16
CA GLU A 79 8.08 12.77 -1.61
C GLU A 79 8.24 12.43 -3.09
N PHE A 80 7.66 11.30 -3.53
CA PHE A 80 7.68 10.90 -4.94
C PHE A 80 6.77 11.72 -5.84
N GLY A 81 5.71 12.33 -5.32
CA GLY A 81 4.74 13.11 -6.10
C GLY A 81 5.40 14.22 -6.90
N SER A 82 6.36 14.92 -6.30
CA SER A 82 7.17 15.94 -6.96
C SER A 82 7.95 15.42 -8.18
N LEU A 83 8.35 14.14 -8.15
CA LEU A 83 9.09 13.49 -9.24
C LEU A 83 8.16 13.02 -10.38
N PHE A 84 6.90 12.71 -10.09
CA PHE A 84 5.89 12.43 -11.12
C PHE A 84 5.35 13.72 -11.76
N GLU A 85 5.16 14.79 -10.99
CA GLU A 85 4.69 16.10 -11.49
C GLU A 85 5.69 16.77 -12.44
N THR A 86 6.99 16.57 -12.20
CA THR A 86 8.06 17.07 -13.08
C THR A 86 8.16 16.30 -14.40
N GLY A 87 7.33 15.27 -14.62
CA GLY A 87 7.34 14.44 -15.82
C GLY A 87 8.56 13.54 -15.94
N MET A 88 9.36 13.45 -14.86
CA MET A 88 10.56 12.62 -14.80
C MET A 88 10.23 11.13 -14.81
N PHE A 89 9.07 10.75 -14.27
CA PHE A 89 8.56 9.37 -14.29
C PHE A 89 7.23 9.27 -15.04
N GLY A 90 6.99 8.11 -15.68
CA GLY A 90 5.71 7.78 -16.29
C GLY A 90 4.59 7.70 -15.24
N SER A 91 3.34 7.92 -15.65
CA SER A 91 2.20 7.81 -14.75
C SER A 91 2.07 6.40 -14.17
N VAL A 92 1.99 6.28 -12.84
CA VAL A 92 1.83 4.99 -12.13
C VAL A 92 0.52 4.30 -12.51
N TYR A 93 -0.55 5.07 -12.66
CA TYR A 93 -1.84 4.57 -13.10
C TYR A 93 -2.26 5.35 -14.34
N SER A 94 -2.40 4.68 -15.47
CA SER A 94 -3.08 5.28 -16.62
C SER A 94 -4.46 5.73 -16.17
N ALA A 95 -4.72 7.04 -16.17
CA ALA A 95 -6.04 7.58 -15.88
C ALA A 95 -7.04 6.79 -16.73
N ARG A 96 -7.97 6.07 -16.07
CA ARG A 96 -9.03 5.37 -16.80
C ARG A 96 -9.71 6.43 -17.67
N LYS A 97 -9.56 6.31 -18.98
CA LYS A 97 -10.36 7.07 -19.93
C LYS A 97 -11.80 6.61 -19.72
N HIS A 98 -12.59 7.46 -19.07
CA HIS A 98 -14.05 7.39 -19.08
C HIS A 98 -14.57 7.81 -20.45
#